data_AF-A0A2V1NPU6-F1
#
_entry.id   AF-A0A2V1NPU6-F1
#
_cell.length_a   1.000
_cell.length_b   1.000
_cell.length_c   1.000
_cell.angle_alpha   90.00
_cell.angle_beta   90.00
_cell.angle_gamma   90.00
#
_symmetry.space_group_name_H-M   'P 1'
#
loop_
_entity.id
_entity.type
_entity.pdbx_description
1 polymer ?
#
loop_
_entity_poly.entity_id
_entity_poly.type
_entity_poly.pdbx_seq_one_letter_code
_entity_poly.pdbx_strand_id
1 'polypeptide(L)'
;MFEAGADVEYLGSVPGTDALYRVLKVSADEQGPAGIVKLVSDFSALDSEEFWEVADCRRFAYRLALSFWYEGARSRPMTVGEAAVALYLSDAYRHHQVDALTMRRAPLLVSRAVRQGAAAVPVETLIRLGAAMVREFTTPASVTPVTERDTQVSAGDTPRDTPRDTPGDTQAVTDPVSASRPGVTRVTAGRDWLYRQALPDWHRRRFCFDLMRADTRQPTPLIVRLDNEGGYAVGVTPPAGPDGTWARSLRAGW
;
A
#
# COMPACT_ATOMS: atom_id res chain seq x y z
N MET A 1 9.22 14.68 -15.40
CA MET A 1 8.58 14.95 -14.11
C MET A 1 7.16 14.42 -14.25
N PHE A 2 6.95 13.15 -13.89
CA PHE A 2 5.68 12.43 -14.09
C PHE A 2 5.17 12.08 -12.70
N GLU A 3 4.24 12.90 -12.21
CA GLU A 3 3.49 12.61 -11.00
C GLU A 3 2.60 11.38 -11.20
N ALA A 4 2.35 10.72 -10.08
CA ALA A 4 1.64 9.46 -9.97
C ALA A 4 0.18 9.58 -10.41
N GLY A 5 -0.10 9.35 -11.70
CA GLY A 5 -1.42 9.32 -12.33
C GLY A 5 -2.34 8.17 -11.87
N ALA A 6 -2.46 7.95 -10.57
CA ALA A 6 -3.53 7.16 -9.97
C ALA A 6 -4.08 7.76 -8.66
N ASP A 7 -3.54 8.88 -8.18
CA ASP A 7 -4.05 9.64 -7.02
C ASP A 7 -4.05 11.18 -7.25
N VAL A 8 -4.01 11.67 -8.49
CA VAL A 8 -4.02 13.12 -8.77
C VAL A 8 -5.48 13.63 -8.85
N GLU A 9 -5.81 14.42 -7.82
CA GLU A 9 -6.79 15.51 -7.79
C GLU A 9 -8.26 15.22 -8.07
N TYR A 10 -8.90 14.55 -7.11
CA TYR A 10 -10.23 14.99 -6.68
C TYR A 10 -10.06 15.74 -5.36
N LEU A 11 -10.53 16.99 -5.27
CA LEU A 11 -10.57 17.81 -4.05
C LEU A 11 -11.54 17.26 -2.96
N GLY A 12 -11.93 15.99 -3.08
CA GLY A 12 -12.67 15.19 -2.12
C GLY A 12 -12.13 13.75 -2.13
N SER A 13 -12.34 13.00 -1.06
CA SER A 13 -11.92 11.59 -1.01
C SER A 13 -12.56 10.81 -2.18
N VAL A 14 -11.74 10.15 -3.01
CA VAL A 14 -12.24 9.21 -4.05
C VAL A 14 -13.29 8.28 -3.41
N PRO A 15 -14.51 8.19 -3.97
CA PRO A 15 -15.58 7.40 -3.37
C PRO A 15 -15.15 5.96 -3.15
N GLY A 16 -15.59 5.33 -2.07
CA GLY A 16 -15.50 3.88 -1.89
C GLY A 16 -16.45 3.14 -2.86
N THR A 17 -16.29 1.84 -3.03
CA THR A 17 -17.17 1.06 -3.92
C THR A 17 -18.56 0.87 -3.28
N ASP A 18 -18.65 0.76 -1.95
CA ASP A 18 -19.93 0.81 -1.21
C ASP A 18 -20.69 2.13 -1.42
N ALA A 19 -19.97 3.26 -1.48
CA ALA A 19 -20.57 4.57 -1.76
C ALA A 19 -21.11 4.62 -3.19
N LEU A 20 -20.35 4.12 -4.17
CA LEU A 20 -20.82 4.01 -5.55
C LEU A 20 -22.04 3.10 -5.67
N TYR A 21 -22.04 1.96 -4.97
CA TYR A 21 -23.18 1.04 -4.98
C TYR A 21 -24.44 1.68 -4.41
N ARG A 22 -24.31 2.45 -3.32
CA ARG A 22 -25.43 3.20 -2.75
C ARG A 22 -26.00 4.20 -3.75
N VAL A 23 -25.15 4.95 -4.44
CA VAL A 23 -25.58 5.90 -5.48
C VAL A 23 -26.30 5.16 -6.61
N LEU A 24 -25.72 4.07 -7.13
CA LEU A 24 -26.36 3.28 -8.18
C LEU A 24 -27.74 2.78 -7.75
N LYS A 25 -27.86 2.29 -6.51
CA LYS A 25 -29.15 1.81 -5.98
C LYS A 25 -30.19 2.91 -5.95
N VAL A 26 -29.86 4.08 -5.40
CA VAL A 26 -30.77 5.24 -5.37
C VAL A 26 -31.17 5.65 -6.78
N SER A 27 -30.22 5.74 -7.72
CA SER A 27 -30.52 6.07 -9.11
C SER A 27 -31.39 5.02 -9.81
N ALA A 28 -31.21 3.74 -9.50
CA ALA A 28 -32.03 2.67 -10.03
C ALA A 28 -33.47 2.70 -9.49
N ASP A 29 -33.62 2.99 -8.20
CA ASP A 29 -34.92 3.15 -7.54
C ASP A 29 -35.69 4.36 -8.11
N GLU A 30 -34.99 5.45 -8.44
CA GLU A 30 -35.59 6.68 -9.01
C GLU A 30 -35.92 6.58 -10.51
N GLN A 31 -35.02 6.03 -11.32
CA GLN A 31 -35.12 6.05 -12.79
C GLN A 31 -35.76 4.78 -13.36
N GLY A 32 -35.75 3.69 -12.60
CA GLY A 32 -36.11 2.35 -13.07
C GLY A 32 -35.15 1.80 -14.15
N PRO A 33 -35.32 0.52 -14.56
CA PRO A 33 -34.43 -0.13 -15.51
C PRO A 33 -34.39 0.55 -16.88
N ALA A 34 -35.54 1.00 -17.39
CA ALA A 34 -35.63 1.67 -18.69
C ALA A 34 -34.94 3.05 -18.68
N GLY A 35 -35.06 3.80 -17.57
CA GLY A 35 -34.38 5.09 -17.40
C GLY A 35 -32.86 4.92 -17.37
N ILE A 36 -32.35 3.91 -16.68
CA ILE A 36 -30.91 3.58 -16.68
C ILE A 36 -30.41 3.27 -18.09
N VAL A 37 -31.12 2.44 -18.86
CA VAL A 37 -30.70 2.08 -20.23
C VAL A 37 -30.58 3.31 -21.12
N LYS A 38 -31.54 4.25 -21.00
CA LYS A 38 -31.48 5.52 -21.74
C LYS A 38 -30.25 6.34 -21.34
N LEU A 39 -30.01 6.51 -20.03
CA LEU A 39 -28.85 7.26 -19.52
C LEU A 39 -27.52 6.65 -19.96
N VAL A 40 -27.41 5.32 -19.99
CA VAL A 40 -26.22 4.62 -20.47
C VAL A 40 -25.99 4.90 -21.96
N SER A 41 -27.05 4.90 -22.78
CA SER A 41 -26.96 5.22 -24.20
C SER A 41 -26.46 6.65 -24.41
N ASP A 42 -27.06 7.62 -23.73
CA ASP A 42 -26.68 9.03 -23.83
C ASP A 42 -25.22 9.23 -23.40
N PHE A 43 -24.82 8.59 -22.29
CA PHE A 43 -23.47 8.67 -21.76
C PHE A 43 -22.42 7.99 -22.65
N SER A 44 -22.79 6.92 -23.35
CA SER A 44 -21.88 6.20 -24.26
C SER A 44 -21.45 7.02 -25.47
N ALA A 45 -22.23 8.04 -25.85
CA ALA A 45 -21.94 8.94 -26.95
C ALA A 45 -20.93 10.05 -26.59
N LEU A 46 -20.64 10.25 -25.30
CA LEU A 46 -19.70 11.27 -24.84
C LEU A 46 -18.25 10.80 -24.97
N ASP A 47 -17.39 11.68 -25.47
CA ASP A 47 -15.95 11.42 -25.58
C ASP A 47 -15.24 11.66 -24.23
N SER A 48 -14.36 10.74 -23.85
CA SER A 48 -13.55 10.85 -22.64
C SER A 48 -12.35 11.78 -22.80
N GLU A 49 -11.93 12.09 -24.04
CA GLU A 49 -10.90 13.10 -24.28
C GLU A 49 -11.44 14.52 -24.09
N GLU A 50 -12.72 14.75 -24.41
CA GLU A 50 -13.40 16.03 -24.23
C GLU A 50 -13.92 16.21 -22.80
N PHE A 51 -14.48 15.16 -22.19
CA PHE A 51 -15.07 15.19 -20.86
C PHE A 51 -14.35 14.23 -19.92
N TRP A 52 -13.42 14.74 -19.11
CA TRP A 52 -12.64 13.93 -18.17
C TRP A 52 -13.53 13.24 -17.11
N GLU A 53 -14.66 13.84 -16.75
CA GLU A 53 -15.67 13.25 -15.86
C GLU A 53 -16.22 11.94 -16.43
N VAL A 54 -16.28 11.81 -17.77
CA VAL A 54 -16.72 10.59 -18.43
C VAL A 54 -15.73 9.46 -18.18
N ALA A 55 -14.43 9.75 -18.20
CA ALA A 55 -13.39 8.78 -17.89
C ALA A 55 -13.50 8.28 -16.43
N ASP A 56 -13.73 9.18 -15.47
CA ASP A 56 -13.92 8.82 -14.07
C ASP A 56 -15.17 7.97 -13.84
N CYS A 57 -16.29 8.34 -14.45
CA CYS A 57 -17.52 7.56 -14.39
C CYS A 57 -17.35 6.16 -15.01
N ARG A 58 -16.64 6.02 -16.15
CA ARG A 58 -16.31 4.71 -16.74
C ARG A 58 -15.45 3.87 -15.79
N ARG A 59 -14.47 4.50 -15.14
CA ARG A 59 -13.60 3.85 -14.13
C ARG A 59 -14.39 3.38 -12.90
N PHE A 60 -15.33 4.20 -12.41
CA PHE A 60 -16.20 3.85 -11.29
C PHE A 60 -17.19 2.74 -11.65
N ALA A 61 -17.79 2.79 -12.83
CA ALA A 61 -18.67 1.74 -13.34
C ALA A 61 -17.92 0.41 -13.48
N TYR A 62 -16.72 0.43 -14.06
CA TYR A 62 -15.85 -0.74 -14.15
C TYR A 62 -15.51 -1.32 -12.77
N ARG A 63 -15.11 -0.47 -11.80
CA ARG A 63 -14.84 -0.90 -10.42
C ARG A 63 -16.06 -1.54 -9.75
N LEU A 64 -17.24 -0.97 -9.97
CA LEU A 64 -18.49 -1.51 -9.44
C LEU A 64 -18.84 -2.85 -10.09
N ALA A 65 -18.66 -3.00 -11.41
CA ALA A 65 -18.83 -4.27 -12.11
C ALA A 65 -17.89 -5.36 -11.56
N LEU A 66 -16.61 -5.03 -11.30
CA LEU A 66 -15.70 -5.95 -10.63
C LEU A 66 -16.22 -6.39 -9.26
N SER A 67 -16.83 -5.48 -8.49
CA SER A 67 -17.32 -5.80 -7.14
C SER A 67 -18.38 -6.90 -7.08
N PHE A 68 -19.07 -7.14 -8.19
CA PHE A 68 -20.11 -8.16 -8.35
C PHE A 68 -19.68 -9.31 -9.28
N TRP A 69 -18.37 -9.45 -9.56
CA TRP A 69 -17.87 -10.48 -10.49
C TRP A 69 -18.14 -11.91 -10.01
N TYR A 70 -18.20 -12.11 -8.69
CA TYR A 70 -18.45 -13.42 -8.09
C TYR A 70 -19.83 -13.45 -7.44
N GLU A 71 -20.56 -14.52 -7.68
CA GLU A 71 -21.87 -14.73 -7.07
C GLU A 71 -21.75 -14.81 -5.54
N GLY A 72 -22.58 -14.04 -4.83
CA GLY A 72 -22.59 -14.02 -3.36
C GLY A 72 -21.29 -13.55 -2.71
N ALA A 73 -20.44 -12.81 -3.44
CA ALA A 73 -19.18 -12.31 -2.91
C ALA A 73 -18.84 -10.92 -3.44
N ARG A 74 -18.10 -10.16 -2.62
CA ARG A 74 -17.55 -8.87 -3.02
C ARG A 74 -16.12 -9.03 -3.51
N SER A 75 -15.78 -8.37 -4.60
CA SER A 75 -14.41 -8.39 -5.10
C SER A 75 -13.82 -6.99 -5.29
N ARG A 76 -12.50 -6.90 -5.25
CA ARG A 76 -11.77 -5.67 -5.57
C ARG A 76 -10.41 -5.98 -6.17
N PRO A 77 -9.84 -5.05 -6.95
CA PRO A 77 -8.42 -5.12 -7.31
C PRO A 77 -7.53 -5.18 -6.05
N MET A 78 -6.39 -5.87 -6.17
CA MET A 78 -5.33 -5.75 -5.20
C MET A 78 -4.83 -4.30 -5.10
N THR A 79 -4.50 -3.87 -3.90
CA THR A 79 -3.77 -2.62 -3.70
C THR A 79 -2.33 -2.75 -4.19
N VAL A 80 -1.66 -1.61 -4.39
CA VAL A 80 -0.23 -1.58 -4.72
C VAL A 80 0.59 -2.38 -3.71
N GLY A 81 0.30 -2.24 -2.41
CA GLY A 81 1.02 -2.97 -1.35
C GLY A 81 0.78 -4.47 -1.39
N GLU A 82 -0.46 -4.91 -1.60
CA GLU A 82 -0.79 -6.33 -1.70
C GLU A 82 -0.09 -6.99 -2.90
N ALA A 83 -0.13 -6.34 -4.07
CA ALA A 83 0.57 -6.81 -5.26
C ALA A 83 2.10 -6.85 -5.05
N ALA A 84 2.66 -5.85 -4.35
CA ALA A 84 4.09 -5.77 -4.07
C ALA A 84 4.55 -6.86 -3.08
N VAL A 85 3.76 -7.14 -2.05
CA VAL A 85 4.02 -8.27 -1.13
C VAL A 85 3.92 -9.59 -1.86
N ALA A 86 2.90 -9.78 -2.69
CA ALA A 86 2.77 -10.99 -3.50
C ALA A 86 3.99 -11.17 -4.43
N LEU A 87 4.44 -10.11 -5.10
CA LEU A 87 5.66 -10.16 -5.90
C LEU A 87 6.91 -10.48 -5.05
N TYR A 88 7.02 -9.89 -3.86
CA TYR A 88 8.12 -10.18 -2.93
C TYR A 88 8.13 -11.66 -2.52
N LEU A 89 6.97 -12.26 -2.26
CA LEU A 89 6.87 -13.65 -1.83
C LEU A 89 7.05 -14.67 -2.97
N SER A 90 7.03 -14.21 -4.22
CA SER A 90 7.25 -15.07 -5.39
C SER A 90 8.70 -15.54 -5.52
N ASP A 91 8.89 -16.68 -6.20
CA ASP A 91 10.24 -17.19 -6.51
C ASP A 91 10.90 -16.45 -7.67
N ALA A 92 10.17 -15.58 -8.39
CA ALA A 92 10.68 -14.83 -9.55
C ALA A 92 11.94 -14.00 -9.21
N TYR A 93 12.11 -13.62 -7.95
CA TYR A 93 13.23 -12.83 -7.45
C TYR A 93 14.22 -13.61 -6.56
N ARG A 94 14.00 -14.91 -6.29
CA ARG A 94 14.94 -15.71 -5.48
C ARG A 94 16.16 -16.17 -6.28
N HIS A 95 16.04 -16.30 -7.60
CA HIS A 95 17.07 -16.91 -8.45
C HIS A 95 17.53 -16.06 -9.63
N HIS A 96 16.91 -14.89 -9.87
CA HIS A 96 17.24 -14.03 -11.00
C HIS A 96 17.34 -12.55 -10.60
N GLN A 97 18.45 -11.93 -11.00
CA GLN A 97 18.60 -10.47 -11.06
C GLN A 97 17.77 -9.94 -12.24
N VAL A 98 16.45 -9.88 -12.11
CA VAL A 98 15.59 -9.30 -13.16
C VAL A 98 15.45 -7.81 -12.90
N ASP A 99 15.97 -6.98 -13.81
CA ASP A 99 15.78 -5.52 -13.77
C ASP A 99 14.31 -5.13 -14.05
N ALA A 100 13.88 -4.00 -13.48
CA ALA A 100 12.55 -3.41 -13.61
C ALA A 100 12.13 -3.20 -15.08
N LEU A 101 13.04 -2.81 -15.97
CA LEU A 101 12.72 -2.60 -17.39
C LEU A 101 12.27 -3.89 -18.08
N THR A 102 12.93 -5.01 -17.78
CA THR A 102 12.58 -6.32 -18.32
C THR A 102 11.21 -6.77 -17.81
N MET A 103 10.93 -6.56 -16.52
CA MET A 103 9.63 -6.89 -15.93
C MET A 103 8.48 -6.07 -16.52
N ARG A 104 8.69 -4.77 -16.75
CA ARG A 104 7.69 -3.90 -17.40
C ARG A 104 7.34 -4.37 -18.81
N ARG A 105 8.27 -5.00 -19.52
CA ARG A 105 8.06 -5.53 -20.87
C ARG A 105 7.43 -6.94 -20.88
N ALA A 106 7.30 -7.59 -19.73
CA ALA A 106 6.79 -8.96 -19.62
C ALA A 106 5.63 -9.07 -18.61
N PRO A 107 4.47 -8.47 -18.91
CA PRO A 107 3.37 -8.35 -17.93
C PRO A 107 2.80 -9.68 -17.45
N LEU A 108 2.85 -10.71 -18.30
CA LEU A 108 2.40 -12.06 -17.94
C LEU A 108 3.33 -12.73 -16.91
N LEU A 109 4.63 -12.46 -16.94
CA LEU A 109 5.58 -13.01 -15.95
C LEU A 109 5.34 -12.39 -14.58
N VAL A 110 5.12 -11.08 -14.54
CA VAL A 110 4.77 -10.36 -13.32
C VAL A 110 3.44 -10.87 -12.77
N SER A 111 2.41 -11.03 -13.62
CA SER A 111 1.12 -11.53 -13.18
C SER A 111 1.20 -12.95 -12.61
N ARG A 112 1.98 -13.84 -13.26
CA ARG A 112 2.26 -15.19 -12.75
C ARG A 112 2.98 -15.15 -11.41
N ALA A 113 4.00 -14.30 -11.27
CA ALA A 113 4.75 -14.14 -10.03
C ALA A 113 3.86 -13.63 -8.89
N VAL A 114 3.03 -12.62 -9.16
CA VAL A 114 2.03 -12.11 -8.20
C VAL A 114 1.07 -13.22 -7.78
N ARG A 115 0.51 -14.00 -8.73
CA ARG A 115 -0.38 -15.11 -8.38
C ARG A 115 0.32 -16.16 -7.51
N GLN A 116 1.55 -16.51 -7.87
CA GLN A 116 2.34 -17.46 -7.11
C GLN A 116 2.60 -16.99 -5.67
N GLY A 117 3.06 -15.75 -5.48
CA GLY A 117 3.34 -15.25 -4.15
C GLY A 117 2.10 -14.90 -3.33
N ALA A 118 0.98 -14.55 -3.98
CA ALA A 118 -0.31 -14.41 -3.30
C ALA A 118 -0.82 -15.76 -2.76
N ALA A 119 -0.50 -16.88 -3.41
CA ALA A 119 -0.83 -18.22 -2.94
C ALA A 119 0.12 -18.75 -1.84
N ALA A 120 1.24 -18.06 -1.57
CA ALA A 120 2.22 -18.50 -0.57
C ALA A 120 1.80 -18.21 0.88
N VAL A 121 0.79 -17.37 1.09
CA VAL A 121 0.28 -16.97 2.40
C VAL A 121 -1.24 -16.87 2.38
N PRO A 122 -1.92 -17.01 3.55
CA PRO A 122 -3.34 -16.68 3.65
C PRO A 122 -3.63 -15.25 3.18
N VAL A 123 -4.79 -15.03 2.56
CA VAL A 123 -5.14 -13.74 1.94
C VAL A 123 -5.24 -12.62 2.96
N GLU A 124 -5.69 -12.92 4.18
CA GLU A 124 -5.72 -11.99 5.31
C GLU A 124 -4.31 -11.52 5.69
N THR A 125 -3.33 -12.42 5.65
CA THR A 125 -1.93 -12.10 5.87
C THR A 125 -1.40 -11.21 4.75
N LEU A 126 -1.73 -11.52 3.50
CA LEU A 126 -1.37 -10.69 2.35
C LEU A 126 -1.93 -9.26 2.47
N ILE A 127 -3.19 -9.11 2.85
CA ILE A 127 -3.85 -7.81 3.09
C ILE A 127 -3.13 -7.04 4.21
N ARG A 128 -2.82 -7.70 5.34
CA ARG A 128 -2.14 -7.08 6.49
C ARG A 128 -0.72 -6.62 6.14
N LEU A 129 0.04 -7.46 5.45
CA LEU A 129 1.40 -7.15 4.99
C LEU A 129 1.38 -6.04 3.94
N GLY A 130 0.43 -6.08 3.00
CA GLY A 130 0.28 -5.06 1.96
C GLY A 130 -0.03 -3.69 2.57
N ALA A 131 -0.92 -3.63 3.55
CA ALA A 131 -1.20 -2.40 4.29
C ALA A 131 0.02 -1.87 5.05
N ALA A 132 0.85 -2.75 5.61
CA ALA A 132 2.11 -2.36 6.26
C ALA A 132 3.13 -1.80 5.26
N MET A 133 3.25 -2.42 4.08
CA MET A 133 4.14 -1.96 3.02
C MET A 133 3.73 -0.59 2.46
N VAL A 134 2.43 -0.34 2.27
CA VAL A 134 1.94 0.99 1.90
C VAL A 134 2.36 2.01 2.95
N ARG A 135 2.11 1.75 4.25
CA ARG A 135 2.54 2.66 5.32
C ARG A 135 4.05 2.93 5.31
N GLU A 136 4.87 1.91 5.08
CA GLU A 136 6.34 2.08 5.02
C GLU A 136 6.76 3.04 3.89
N PHE A 137 6.11 3.00 2.74
CA PHE A 137 6.59 3.71 1.54
C PHE A 137 5.74 4.91 1.09
N THR A 138 4.60 5.19 1.73
CA THR A 138 3.78 6.37 1.43
C THR A 138 3.75 7.41 2.54
N THR A 139 4.18 7.07 3.75
CA THR A 139 4.29 8.07 4.83
C THR A 139 5.54 8.91 4.60
N PRO A 140 5.45 10.25 4.55
CA PRO A 140 6.63 11.10 4.45
C PRO A 140 7.52 10.87 5.67
N ALA A 141 8.83 10.71 5.44
CA ALA A 141 9.79 10.69 6.52
C ALA A 141 9.69 12.02 7.26
N SER A 142 9.34 11.99 8.55
CA SER A 142 9.43 13.17 9.40
C SER A 142 10.91 13.52 9.56
N VAL A 143 11.41 14.44 8.74
CA VAL A 143 12.71 15.08 8.95
C VAL A 143 12.53 16.05 10.10
N THR A 144 12.89 15.63 11.32
CA THR A 144 13.19 16.59 12.37
C THR A 144 14.43 17.37 11.94
N PRO A 145 14.37 18.70 11.79
CA PRO A 145 15.58 19.48 11.56
C PRO A 145 16.52 19.25 12.74
N VAL A 146 17.75 18.85 12.44
CA VAL A 146 18.84 18.87 13.42
C VAL A 146 19.10 20.33 13.72
N THR A 147 18.69 20.79 14.90
CA THR A 147 19.09 22.12 15.39
C THR A 147 20.58 22.04 15.71
N GLU A 148 21.43 22.55 14.81
CA GLU A 148 22.83 22.90 15.11
C GLU A 148 22.84 24.01 16.17
N ARG A 149 22.82 23.64 17.46
CA ARG A 149 23.33 24.45 18.56
C ARG A 149 23.78 23.51 19.67
N ASP A 150 25.08 23.23 19.69
CA ASP A 150 25.96 23.48 20.84
C ASP A 150 27.34 22.88 20.56
N THR A 151 28.11 23.62 19.78
CA THR A 151 29.57 23.57 19.87
C THR A 151 29.94 24.28 21.18
N GLN A 152 30.07 23.54 22.28
CA GLN A 152 30.87 24.00 23.41
C GLN A 152 32.18 23.21 23.46
N VAL A 153 33.22 23.90 22.97
CA VAL A 153 34.62 23.63 23.26
C VAL A 153 34.80 23.77 24.78
N SER A 154 35.16 22.67 25.45
CA SER A 154 35.78 22.75 26.77
C SER A 154 37.17 22.15 26.64
N ALA A 155 38.17 23.02 26.78
CA ALA A 155 39.59 22.68 26.74
C ALA A 155 39.90 21.60 27.79
N GLY A 156 40.46 20.48 27.34
CA GLY A 156 41.05 19.48 28.23
C GLY A 156 42.45 19.90 28.61
N ASP A 157 42.64 20.25 29.88
CA ASP A 157 43.96 20.36 30.50
C ASP A 157 44.50 18.96 30.87
N THR A 158 45.80 18.84 30.61
CA THR A 158 46.74 17.70 30.71
C THR A 158 46.75 16.95 32.07
N PRO A 159 47.21 15.67 32.14
CA PRO A 159 47.02 14.78 33.29
C PRO A 159 48.14 14.86 34.34
N ARG A 160 47.85 14.49 35.60
CA ARG A 160 48.88 14.23 36.62
C ARG A 160 48.44 13.20 37.67
N ASP A 161 49.42 12.37 38.04
CA ASP A 161 49.41 11.16 38.87
C ASP A 161 49.00 11.33 40.36
N THR A 162 48.36 10.26 40.89
CA THR A 162 48.25 9.61 42.25
C THR A 162 48.77 10.28 43.55
N PRO A 163 48.50 9.74 44.78
CA PRO A 163 47.41 8.88 45.33
C PRO A 163 46.89 9.34 46.74
N ARG A 164 45.93 8.60 47.35
CA ARG A 164 45.91 8.14 48.79
C ARG A 164 44.62 8.32 49.63
N ASP A 165 44.22 7.20 50.27
CA ASP A 165 43.49 6.88 51.53
C ASP A 165 42.02 7.32 51.85
N THR A 166 41.30 6.33 52.41
CA THR A 166 39.89 6.14 52.88
C THR A 166 39.63 6.78 54.29
N PRO A 167 38.48 6.62 55.02
CA PRO A 167 37.03 6.43 54.74
C PRO A 167 36.10 7.46 55.46
N GLY A 168 34.79 7.49 55.16
CA GLY A 168 33.80 8.15 56.04
C GLY A 168 32.40 8.43 55.44
N ASP A 169 31.44 7.57 55.79
CA ASP A 169 30.01 7.78 56.09
C ASP A 169 29.15 8.84 55.36
N THR A 170 28.08 8.37 54.69
CA THR A 170 26.65 8.58 55.05
C THR A 170 25.74 8.58 53.81
N GLN A 171 24.63 7.84 53.94
CA GLN A 171 23.57 7.55 52.98
C GLN A 171 22.88 8.78 52.35
N ALA A 172 22.49 8.66 51.08
CA ALA A 172 21.21 9.16 50.59
C ALA A 172 20.74 8.39 49.34
N VAL A 173 19.50 7.95 49.42
CA VAL A 173 18.67 7.28 48.43
C VAL A 173 18.47 8.14 47.18
N THR A 174 18.59 7.56 45.97
CA THR A 174 17.64 7.74 44.84
C THR A 174 18.05 6.85 43.67
N ASP A 175 17.04 6.28 43.01
CA ASP A 175 17.12 5.30 41.92
C ASP A 175 18.01 5.73 40.74
N PRO A 176 18.66 4.80 40.02
CA PRO A 176 19.22 5.13 38.72
C PRO A 176 18.08 5.29 37.71
N VAL A 177 17.71 6.54 37.46
CA VAL A 177 17.04 6.95 36.23
C VAL A 177 17.95 6.48 35.07
N SER A 178 17.53 5.40 34.43
CA SER A 178 18.12 4.94 33.17
C SER A 178 18.01 6.09 32.16
N ALA A 179 19.13 6.75 31.90
CA ALA A 179 19.28 7.70 30.81
C ALA A 179 19.08 6.98 29.49
N SER A 180 17.83 6.95 29.04
CA SER A 180 17.40 6.44 27.76
C SER A 180 18.03 7.30 26.66
N ARG A 181 18.93 6.71 25.86
CA ARG A 181 19.47 7.33 24.65
C ARG A 181 18.31 7.62 23.68
N PRO A 182 18.02 8.87 23.29
CA PRO A 182 16.97 9.15 22.33
C PRO A 182 17.57 9.05 20.92
N GLY A 183 17.31 7.95 20.24
CA GLY A 183 17.81 7.76 18.87
C GLY A 183 17.26 6.55 18.12
N VAL A 184 16.27 5.86 18.66
CA VAL A 184 15.54 4.82 17.94
C VAL A 184 14.07 5.09 18.14
N THR A 185 13.41 5.54 17.09
CA THR A 185 11.95 5.62 17.02
C THR A 185 11.42 4.24 17.42
N ARG A 186 10.77 4.16 18.59
CA ARG A 186 10.05 2.95 19.00
C ARG A 186 8.89 2.78 18.03
N VAL A 187 9.16 2.06 16.94
CA VAL A 187 8.13 1.43 16.11
C VAL A 187 7.28 0.61 17.07
N THR A 188 5.98 0.86 17.10
CA THR A 188 5.04 0.18 17.98
C THR A 188 5.25 -1.34 17.87
N ALA A 189 5.93 -1.93 18.85
CA ALA A 189 6.63 -3.21 18.72
C ALA A 189 5.70 -4.44 18.54
N GLY A 190 4.38 -4.25 18.48
CA GLY A 190 3.42 -5.35 18.36
C GLY A 190 2.91 -5.64 16.94
N ARG A 191 2.97 -4.69 15.99
CA ARG A 191 2.28 -4.83 14.67
C ARG A 191 3.22 -5.00 13.47
N ASP A 192 4.36 -4.35 13.50
CA ASP A 192 5.29 -4.33 12.35
C ASP A 192 6.40 -5.39 12.47
N TRP A 193 6.51 -6.11 13.59
CA TRP A 193 7.50 -7.17 13.77
C TRP A 193 7.25 -8.32 12.78
N LEU A 194 6.00 -8.75 12.62
CA LEU A 194 5.63 -9.82 11.68
C LEU A 194 5.91 -9.39 10.23
N TYR A 195 5.68 -8.11 9.91
CA TYR A 195 5.99 -7.55 8.60
C TYR A 195 7.48 -7.62 8.30
N ARG A 196 8.32 -7.18 9.23
CA ARG A 196 9.79 -7.23 9.07
C ARG A 196 10.34 -8.64 9.09
N GLN A 197 9.73 -9.56 9.84
CA GLN A 197 10.14 -10.96 9.85
C GLN A 197 9.74 -11.70 8.56
N ALA A 198 8.53 -11.46 8.05
CA ALA A 198 8.05 -12.09 6.82
C ALA A 198 8.77 -11.53 5.58
N LEU A 199 9.14 -10.24 5.61
CA LEU A 199 9.73 -9.54 4.48
C LEU A 199 11.03 -8.85 4.94
N PRO A 200 12.12 -9.58 5.20
CA PRO A 200 13.33 -9.02 5.83
C PRO A 200 14.11 -8.03 4.96
N ASP A 201 14.15 -8.23 3.64
CA ASP A 201 14.99 -7.45 2.72
C ASP A 201 14.34 -6.12 2.33
N TRP A 202 14.85 -5.01 2.88
CA TRP A 202 14.34 -3.67 2.59
C TRP A 202 14.47 -3.28 1.11
N HIS A 203 15.59 -3.60 0.45
CA HIS A 203 15.81 -3.24 -0.96
C HIS A 203 14.82 -3.96 -1.86
N ARG A 204 14.56 -5.25 -1.59
CA ARG A 204 13.57 -6.02 -2.33
C ARG A 204 12.14 -5.51 -2.07
N ARG A 205 11.80 -5.13 -0.84
CA ARG A 205 10.50 -4.51 -0.52
C ARG A 205 10.32 -3.22 -1.31
N ARG A 206 11.32 -2.34 -1.30
CA ARG A 206 11.29 -1.05 -2.01
C ARG A 206 11.14 -1.25 -3.52
N PHE A 207 11.94 -2.14 -4.10
CA PHE A 207 11.86 -2.47 -5.52
C PHE A 207 10.47 -2.98 -5.92
N CYS A 208 9.91 -3.95 -5.18
CA CYS A 208 8.61 -4.51 -5.49
C CYS A 208 7.51 -3.44 -5.39
N PHE A 209 7.57 -2.59 -4.38
CA PHE A 209 6.63 -1.49 -4.21
C PHE A 209 6.72 -0.48 -5.35
N ASP A 210 7.93 -0.02 -5.69
CA ASP A 210 8.15 0.95 -6.77
C ASP A 210 7.74 0.38 -8.13
N LEU A 211 8.00 -0.91 -8.40
CA LEU A 211 7.57 -1.57 -9.62
C LEU A 211 6.04 -1.64 -9.70
N MET A 212 5.36 -2.06 -8.63
CA MET A 212 3.89 -2.17 -8.60
C MET A 212 3.18 -0.82 -8.57
N ARG A 213 3.86 0.24 -8.10
CA ARG A 213 3.35 1.61 -8.11
C ARG A 213 3.51 2.27 -9.48
N ALA A 214 4.64 2.04 -10.16
CA ALA A 214 4.96 2.74 -11.39
C ALA A 214 4.33 2.10 -12.64
N ASP A 215 4.00 0.81 -12.61
CA ASP A 215 3.42 0.11 -13.76
C ASP A 215 1.96 -0.31 -13.52
N THR A 216 1.05 0.55 -13.98
CA THR A 216 -0.41 0.35 -13.94
C THR A 216 -0.91 -0.61 -15.02
N ARG A 217 -0.05 -1.13 -15.90
CA ARG A 217 -0.42 -2.10 -16.93
C ARG A 217 -0.22 -3.55 -16.50
N GLN A 218 0.20 -3.76 -15.25
CA GLN A 218 0.51 -5.08 -14.75
C GLN A 218 -0.77 -5.78 -14.24
N PRO A 219 -1.12 -6.96 -14.77
CA PRO A 219 -2.35 -7.64 -14.36
C PRO A 219 -2.24 -8.20 -12.94
N THR A 220 -3.18 -7.86 -12.06
CA THR A 220 -3.29 -8.42 -10.71
C THR A 220 -4.59 -9.18 -10.52
N PRO A 221 -4.58 -10.30 -9.78
CA PRO A 221 -5.82 -10.99 -9.41
C PRO A 221 -6.69 -10.11 -8.50
N LEU A 222 -7.98 -10.44 -8.41
CA LEU A 222 -8.91 -9.83 -7.48
C LEU A 222 -8.73 -10.40 -6.07
N ILE A 223 -9.00 -9.59 -5.05
CA ILE A 223 -9.29 -10.06 -3.70
C ILE A 223 -10.80 -10.22 -3.59
N VAL A 224 -11.24 -11.42 -3.21
CA VAL A 224 -12.65 -11.78 -3.05
C VAL A 224 -12.93 -11.94 -1.56
N ARG A 225 -13.97 -11.26 -1.06
CA ARG A 225 -14.53 -11.43 0.28
C ARG A 225 -15.81 -12.25 0.15
N LEU A 226 -15.82 -13.41 0.81
CA LEU A 226 -16.93 -14.36 0.76
C LEU A 226 -17.95 -13.97 1.85
N ASP A 227 -19.19 -13.72 1.45
CA ASP A 227 -20.19 -13.08 2.34
C ASP A 227 -20.72 -14.03 3.44
N ASN A 228 -20.51 -15.34 3.32
CA ASN A 228 -21.10 -16.34 4.23
C ASN A 228 -20.27 -16.63 5.50
N GLU A 229 -18.96 -16.33 5.52
CA GLU A 229 -18.08 -16.64 6.66
C GLU A 229 -16.97 -15.60 6.89
N GLY A 230 -16.94 -14.50 6.12
CA GLY A 230 -15.95 -13.43 6.27
C GLY A 230 -14.53 -13.80 5.81
N GLY A 231 -14.35 -14.94 5.15
CA GLY A 231 -13.09 -15.39 4.58
C GLY A 231 -12.72 -14.64 3.29
N TYR A 232 -11.42 -14.62 2.99
CA TYR A 232 -10.90 -14.02 1.75
C TYR A 232 -10.30 -15.06 0.82
N ALA A 233 -10.43 -14.82 -0.49
CA ALA A 233 -9.83 -15.64 -1.54
C ALA A 233 -9.13 -14.77 -2.59
N VAL A 234 -8.18 -15.38 -3.31
CA VAL A 234 -7.57 -14.79 -4.51
C VAL A 234 -8.39 -15.23 -5.72
N GLY A 235 -8.96 -14.27 -6.43
CA GLY A 235 -9.76 -14.50 -7.63
C GLY A 235 -8.93 -14.55 -8.92
N VAL A 236 -9.63 -14.57 -10.05
CA VAL A 236 -9.06 -14.36 -11.37
C VAL A 236 -8.55 -12.94 -11.56
N THR A 237 -7.69 -12.79 -12.56
CA THR A 237 -7.23 -11.49 -13.06
C THR A 237 -8.32 -10.94 -13.99
N PRO A 238 -8.87 -9.75 -13.74
CA PRO A 238 -9.90 -9.19 -14.59
C PRO A 238 -9.30 -8.71 -15.93
N PRO A 239 -10.10 -8.48 -16.97
CA PRO A 239 -9.65 -7.76 -18.16
C PRO A 239 -9.19 -6.34 -17.78
N ALA A 240 -8.43 -5.67 -18.63
CA ALA A 240 -8.05 -4.27 -18.39
C ALA A 240 -9.31 -3.37 -18.29
N GLY A 241 -9.18 -2.27 -17.55
CA GLY A 241 -10.22 -1.24 -17.47
C GLY A 241 -10.42 -0.50 -18.80
N PRO A 242 -11.35 0.46 -18.85
CA PRO A 242 -11.71 1.20 -20.06
C PRO A 242 -10.49 1.87 -20.74
N ASP A 243 -9.51 2.30 -19.96
CA ASP A 243 -8.30 2.97 -20.48
C ASP A 243 -7.19 1.96 -20.87
N GLY A 244 -7.50 0.67 -20.93
CA GLY A 244 -6.52 -0.39 -21.20
C GLY A 244 -5.51 -0.62 -20.06
N THR A 245 -5.83 -0.18 -18.84
CA THR A 245 -4.95 -0.30 -17.67
C THR A 245 -5.62 -1.06 -16.51
N TRP A 246 -4.81 -1.65 -15.63
CA TRP A 246 -5.23 -2.23 -14.36
C TRP A 246 -4.92 -1.25 -13.25
N ALA A 247 -5.84 -0.34 -12.97
CA ALA A 247 -5.68 0.62 -11.89
C ALA A 247 -5.59 -0.09 -10.53
N ARG A 248 -4.56 0.27 -9.75
CA ARG A 248 -4.38 -0.20 -8.37
C ARG A 248 -4.40 0.99 -7.44
N SER A 249 -5.21 0.89 -6.40
CA SER A 249 -5.27 1.91 -5.35
C SER A 249 -4.20 1.65 -4.28
N LEU A 250 -3.82 2.71 -3.57
CA LEU A 250 -3.03 2.57 -2.34
C LEU A 250 -3.86 2.09 -1.15
N ARG A 251 -5.17 2.31 -1.21
CA ARG A 251 -6.13 1.95 -0.18
C ARG A 251 -7.10 0.90 -0.71
N ALA A 252 -7.44 -0.09 0.12
CA ALA A 252 -8.50 -1.01 -0.23
C ALA A 252 -9.83 -0.25 -0.34
N GLY A 253 -10.54 -0.42 -1.46
CA GLY A 253 -11.91 0.04 -1.64
C GLY A 253 -12.84 -1.17 -1.70
N TRP A 254 -13.72 -1.29 -0.71
CA TRP A 254 -14.88 -2.19 -0.75
C TRP A 254 -16.11 -1.45 -1.20
#